data_AF-A0A660U7T1-F1
#
_entry.id   AF-A0A660U7T1-F1
#
_cell.length_a   1.000
_cell.length_b   1.000
_cell.length_c   1.000
_cell.angle_alpha   90.00
_cell.angle_beta   90.00
_cell.angle_gamma   90.00
#
_symmetry.space_group_name_H-M   'P 1'
#
loop_
_entity.id
_entity.type
_entity.pdbx_description
1 polymer ?
#
loop_
_entity_poly.entity_id
_entity_poly.type
_entity_poly.pdbx_seq_one_letter_code
_entity_poly.pdbx_strand_id
1 'polypeptide(L)'
;ELDPRDLGRIDAQKARQILVQKLRDAERENLYAEFKEKEGELVFGVVQRIEGSTVVVDLERVEGIIPRSEQVPKESYKRGEPLKCYVLRVDQTPRGPLIVLSRTHPGLVARLFEAEVPEIEEGLVRIVGIVREPGERSKVAVLATEENIDPVGTFVGIKGSRVQDVVRELRGEKIDILEWSPDPATFVANALSPAKVSRVILDEDAKIARVIVPDDQLSLAIGRRGQNARLAAKLTGWKIDIKSESQIKEGGLKELIAKALFKDEEEGAEERPEEAQAEAAEGGDEAEKGSD
;
A
#
# COMPACT_ATOMS: atom_id res chain seq x y z
N GLU A 1 25.60 61.63 29.20
CA GLU A 1 24.22 61.37 29.64
C GLU A 1 23.40 60.92 28.44
N LEU A 2 22.56 59.90 28.62
CA LEU A 2 21.64 59.42 27.59
C LEU A 2 20.33 60.21 27.71
N ASP A 3 19.84 60.79 26.61
CA ASP A 3 18.58 61.55 26.56
C ASP A 3 17.38 60.61 26.85
N PRO A 4 16.47 60.95 27.78
CA PRO A 4 15.25 60.16 28.04
C PRO A 4 14.40 59.87 26.79
N ARG A 5 14.49 60.71 25.75
CA ARG A 5 13.81 60.49 24.46
C ARG A 5 14.44 59.36 23.65
N ASP A 6 15.75 59.16 23.78
CA ASP A 6 16.47 58.04 23.16
C ASP A 6 16.16 56.71 23.85
N LEU A 7 15.95 56.71 25.18
CA LEU A 7 15.45 55.53 25.91
C LEU A 7 14.08 55.08 25.40
N GLY A 8 13.12 56.00 25.27
CA GLY A 8 11.77 55.67 24.78
C GLY A 8 11.75 55.15 23.34
N ARG A 9 12.67 55.62 22.48
CA ARG A 9 12.80 55.14 21.10
C ARG A 9 13.40 53.73 21.04
N ILE A 10 14.42 53.44 21.85
CA ILE A 10 15.05 52.12 21.95
C ILE A 10 14.05 51.09 22.50
N ASP A 11 13.27 51.47 23.51
CA ASP A 11 12.27 50.57 24.11
C ASP A 11 11.07 50.32 23.18
N ALA A 12 10.64 51.32 22.39
CA ALA A 12 9.63 51.12 21.34
C ALA A 12 10.12 50.20 20.22
N GLN A 13 11.40 50.31 19.81
CA GLN A 13 11.99 49.41 18.82
C GLN A 13 12.13 47.98 19.35
N LYS A 14 12.56 47.80 20.61
CA LYS A 14 12.59 46.50 21.27
C LYS A 14 11.19 45.89 21.40
N ALA A 15 10.19 46.67 21.80
CA ALA A 15 8.80 46.21 21.88
C ALA A 15 8.27 45.77 20.51
N ARG A 16 8.56 46.52 19.45
CA ARG A 16 8.23 46.13 18.07
C ARG A 16 8.91 44.83 17.65
N GLN A 17 10.19 44.65 18.00
CA GLN A 17 10.93 43.43 17.71
C GLN A 17 10.35 42.22 18.45
N ILE A 18 10.03 42.36 19.73
CA ILE A 18 9.38 41.32 20.54
C ILE A 18 8.00 40.97 19.96
N LEU A 19 7.22 41.97 19.56
CA LEU A 19 5.90 41.76 18.96
C LEU A 19 5.99 40.99 17.63
N VAL A 20 6.89 41.39 16.74
CA VAL A 20 7.11 40.70 15.45
C VAL A 20 7.59 39.26 15.68
N GLN A 21 8.43 39.05 16.68
CA GLN A 21 8.90 37.71 17.01
C GLN A 21 7.77 36.83 17.55
N LYS A 22 6.96 37.33 18.49
CA LYS A 22 5.78 36.62 18.98
C LYS A 22 4.76 36.31 17.89
N LEU A 23 4.55 37.25 16.95
CA LEU A 23 3.67 37.03 15.81
C LEU A 23 4.18 35.90 14.92
N ARG A 24 5.49 35.90 14.59
CA ARG A 24 6.11 34.83 13.79
C ARG A 24 6.07 33.48 14.48
N ASP A 25 6.29 33.44 15.79
CA ASP A 25 6.26 32.19 16.55
C ASP A 25 4.83 31.61 16.59
N ALA A 26 3.82 32.46 16.78
CA ALA A 26 2.41 32.06 16.66
C ALA A 26 2.05 31.58 15.24
N GLU A 27 2.52 32.28 14.19
CA GLU A 27 2.32 31.84 12.80
C GLU A 27 2.95 30.47 12.53
N ARG A 28 4.16 30.21 13.04
CA ARG A 28 4.85 28.92 12.89
C ARG A 28 4.11 27.79 13.59
N GLU A 29 3.62 28.04 14.79
CA GLU A 29 2.86 27.06 15.57
C GLU A 29 1.55 26.70 14.85
N ASN A 30 0.84 27.71 14.35
CA ASN A 30 -0.38 27.52 13.56
C ASN A 30 -0.10 26.73 12.26
N LEU A 31 0.96 27.07 11.53
CA LEU A 31 1.35 26.34 10.32
C LEU A 31 1.75 24.90 10.62
N TYR A 32 2.47 24.66 11.72
CA TYR A 32 2.82 23.30 12.13
C TYR A 32 1.57 22.48 12.40
N ALA A 33 0.62 23.00 13.21
CA ALA A 33 -0.62 22.31 13.52
C ALA A 33 -1.43 21.98 12.24
N GLU A 34 -1.59 22.97 11.35
CA GLU A 34 -2.31 22.79 10.08
C GLU A 34 -1.70 21.71 9.19
N PHE A 35 -0.36 21.71 9.02
CA PHE A 35 0.29 20.72 8.16
C PHE A 35 0.45 19.37 8.84
N LYS A 36 0.51 19.32 10.17
CA LYS A 36 0.54 18.07 10.92
C LYS A 36 -0.73 17.25 10.71
N GLU A 37 -1.88 17.91 10.62
CA GLU A 37 -3.16 17.28 10.25
C GLU A 37 -3.19 16.80 8.78
N LYS A 38 -2.38 17.42 7.91
CA LYS A 38 -2.23 17.03 6.50
C LYS A 38 -1.21 15.91 6.29
N GLU A 39 -0.63 15.32 7.34
CA GLU A 39 0.22 14.15 7.17
C GLU A 39 -0.55 13.01 6.51
N GLY A 40 0.00 12.50 5.42
CA GLY A 40 -0.66 11.48 4.62
C GLY A 40 -1.67 12.00 3.59
N GLU A 41 -1.80 13.32 3.43
CA GLU A 41 -2.68 13.95 2.45
C GLU A 41 -1.93 14.39 1.17
N LEU A 42 -2.72 14.71 0.14
CA LEU A 42 -2.22 15.31 -1.10
C LEU A 42 -2.11 16.83 -0.94
N VAL A 43 -0.96 17.37 -1.30
CA VAL A 43 -0.76 18.82 -1.38
C VAL A 43 -0.32 19.22 -2.78
N PHE A 44 -0.75 20.41 -3.19
CA PHE A 44 -0.30 21.04 -4.41
C PHE A 44 0.80 22.06 -4.09
N GLY A 45 1.83 22.11 -4.92
CA GLY A 45 2.88 23.11 -4.80
C GLY A 45 3.60 23.37 -6.11
N VAL A 46 4.53 24.31 -6.09
CA VAL A 46 5.35 24.68 -7.25
C VAL A 46 6.82 24.49 -6.91
N VAL A 47 7.56 23.80 -7.77
CA VAL A 47 9.00 23.61 -7.59
C VAL A 47 9.69 24.98 -7.62
N GLN A 48 10.24 25.39 -6.49
CA GLN A 48 10.80 26.73 -6.32
C GLN A 48 12.29 26.76 -6.68
N ARG A 49 13.04 25.74 -6.22
CA ARG A 49 14.49 25.58 -6.46
C ARG A 49 14.94 24.16 -6.14
N ILE A 50 16.18 23.84 -6.53
CA ILE A 50 16.85 22.57 -6.21
C ILE A 50 18.11 22.91 -5.42
N GLU A 51 18.20 22.40 -4.20
CA GLU A 51 19.34 22.58 -3.29
C GLU A 51 20.12 21.27 -3.20
N GLY A 52 21.23 21.19 -3.94
CA GLY A 52 22.00 19.95 -4.05
C GLY A 52 21.15 18.83 -4.67
N SER A 53 20.78 17.83 -3.87
CA SER A 53 19.92 16.72 -4.28
C SER A 53 18.49 16.83 -3.78
N THR A 54 18.13 17.89 -3.05
CA THR A 54 16.79 18.09 -2.47
C THR A 54 16.01 19.08 -3.32
N VAL A 55 14.76 18.76 -3.62
CA VAL A 55 13.84 19.67 -4.34
C VAL A 55 13.07 20.47 -3.29
N VAL A 56 13.06 21.78 -3.43
CA VAL A 56 12.26 22.68 -2.58
C VAL A 56 11.00 23.07 -3.34
N VAL A 57 9.85 22.83 -2.71
CA VAL A 57 8.51 23.07 -3.26
C VAL A 57 7.85 24.17 -2.44
N ASP A 58 7.36 25.19 -3.11
CA ASP A 58 6.56 26.25 -2.51
C ASP A 58 5.12 25.76 -2.33
N LEU A 59 4.63 25.78 -1.10
CA LEU A 59 3.24 25.46 -0.71
C LEU A 59 2.49 26.74 -0.30
N GLU A 60 2.83 27.87 -0.91
CA GLU A 60 2.31 29.23 -0.71
C GLU A 60 2.73 29.88 0.61
N ARG A 61 2.43 29.23 1.75
CA ARG A 61 2.69 29.78 3.09
C ARG A 61 3.95 29.23 3.74
N VAL A 62 4.46 28.12 3.22
CA VAL A 62 5.58 27.36 3.78
C VAL A 62 6.28 26.59 2.68
N GLU A 63 7.57 26.31 2.87
CA GLU A 63 8.35 25.48 1.95
C GLU A 63 8.27 24.01 2.37
N GLY A 64 7.97 23.14 1.41
CA GLY A 64 8.14 21.70 1.51
C GLY A 64 9.45 21.25 0.85
N ILE A 65 9.97 20.11 1.27
CA ILE A 65 11.16 19.49 0.67
C ILE A 65 10.86 18.07 0.18
N ILE A 66 11.39 17.70 -0.97
CA ILE A 66 11.43 16.32 -1.45
C ILE A 66 12.88 15.86 -1.41
N PRO A 67 13.31 15.12 -0.36
CA PRO A 67 14.66 14.60 -0.29
C PRO A 67 14.89 13.55 -1.39
N ARG A 68 16.15 13.28 -1.70
CA ARG A 68 16.52 12.38 -2.82
C ARG A 68 15.90 10.98 -2.74
N SER A 69 15.71 10.44 -1.53
CA SER A 69 15.06 9.15 -1.30
C SER A 69 13.57 9.12 -1.65
N GLU A 70 12.92 10.29 -1.58
CA GLU A 70 11.49 10.47 -1.82
C GLU A 70 11.18 11.01 -3.22
N GLN A 71 12.22 11.16 -4.06
CA GLN A 71 12.11 11.50 -5.47
C GLN A 71 12.03 10.25 -6.33
N VAL A 72 11.18 10.28 -7.34
CA VAL A 72 11.12 9.19 -8.33
C VAL A 72 12.35 9.31 -9.25
N PRO A 73 13.20 8.26 -9.37
CA PRO A 73 14.48 8.37 -10.08
C PRO A 73 14.40 8.83 -11.54
N LYS A 74 13.28 8.56 -12.22
CA LYS A 74 13.04 8.92 -13.63
C LYS A 74 12.36 10.28 -13.81
N GLU A 75 11.88 10.92 -12.73
CA GLU A 75 11.27 12.24 -12.81
C GLU A 75 12.34 13.33 -12.85
N SER A 76 12.11 14.36 -13.67
CA SER A 76 12.94 15.56 -13.73
C SER A 76 12.18 16.77 -13.21
N TYR A 77 12.60 17.34 -12.09
CA TYR A 77 11.94 18.53 -11.52
C TYR A 77 12.51 19.80 -12.15
N LYS A 78 11.65 20.71 -12.60
CA LYS A 78 12.05 22.01 -13.14
C LYS A 78 11.50 23.15 -12.29
N ARG A 79 12.27 24.22 -12.13
CA ARG A 79 11.79 25.43 -11.43
C ARG A 79 10.54 25.99 -12.12
N GLY A 80 9.54 26.35 -11.33
CA GLY A 80 8.23 26.84 -11.78
C GLY A 80 7.26 25.73 -12.19
N GLU A 81 7.66 24.46 -12.11
CA GLU A 81 6.79 23.33 -12.44
C GLU A 81 5.79 23.07 -11.30
N PRO A 82 4.48 23.00 -11.59
CA PRO A 82 3.49 22.56 -10.61
C PRO A 82 3.65 21.06 -10.32
N LEU A 83 3.41 20.67 -9.08
CA LEU A 83 3.60 19.30 -8.63
C LEU A 83 2.62 18.96 -7.50
N LYS A 84 1.89 17.85 -7.64
CA LYS A 84 1.15 17.26 -6.51
C LYS A 84 2.07 16.34 -5.72
N CYS A 85 2.06 16.42 -4.40
CA CYS A 85 2.95 15.63 -3.54
C CYS A 85 2.16 14.99 -2.40
N TYR A 86 2.67 13.87 -1.91
CA TYR A 86 2.20 13.26 -0.68
C TYR A 86 2.96 13.87 0.51
N VAL A 87 2.25 14.32 1.54
CA VAL A 87 2.89 14.78 2.79
C VAL A 87 3.34 13.54 3.56
N LEU A 88 4.65 13.27 3.55
CA LEU A 88 5.21 12.11 4.23
C LEU A 88 5.25 12.31 5.75
N ARG A 89 5.73 13.48 6.18
CA ARG A 89 5.76 13.90 7.58
C ARG A 89 6.01 15.40 7.71
N VAL A 90 5.72 15.94 8.89
CA VAL A 90 5.93 17.32 9.26
C VAL A 90 6.74 17.37 10.54
N ASP A 91 7.96 17.88 10.41
CA ASP A 91 8.95 17.98 11.49
C ASP A 91 8.96 19.41 12.05
N GLN A 92 8.93 19.58 13.37
CA GLN A 92 9.06 20.89 13.99
C GLN A 92 10.54 21.26 14.13
N THR A 93 10.96 22.39 13.55
CA THR A 93 12.34 22.87 13.64
C THR A 93 12.41 24.26 14.26
N PRO A 94 13.59 24.70 14.77
CA PRO A 94 13.76 26.07 15.27
C PRO A 94 13.48 27.17 14.22
N ARG A 95 13.47 26.82 12.92
CA ARG A 95 13.19 27.76 11.82
C ARG A 95 11.71 27.78 11.43
N GLY A 96 10.90 26.84 11.91
CA GLY A 96 9.50 26.64 11.53
C GLY A 96 9.20 25.16 11.20
N PRO A 97 7.97 24.84 10.79
CA PRO A 97 7.62 23.51 10.31
C PRO A 97 8.41 23.17 9.03
N LEU A 98 8.98 21.97 8.99
CA LEU A 98 9.61 21.40 7.81
C LEU A 98 8.71 20.29 7.28
N ILE A 99 8.14 20.52 6.10
CA ILE A 99 7.22 19.57 5.47
C ILE A 99 8.01 18.68 4.54
N VAL A 100 8.13 17.40 4.89
CA VAL A 100 8.76 16.39 4.04
C VAL A 100 7.71 15.81 3.12
N LEU A 101 7.92 16.00 1.83
CA LEU A 101 7.06 15.57 0.75
C LEU A 101 7.64 14.31 0.08
N SER A 102 6.76 13.50 -0.50
CA SER A 102 7.13 12.32 -1.26
C SER A 102 6.43 12.22 -2.59
N ARG A 103 7.20 11.80 -3.61
CA ARG A 103 6.71 11.37 -4.92
C ARG A 103 6.79 9.86 -5.10
N THR A 104 7.50 9.14 -4.23
CA THR A 104 7.67 7.68 -4.28
C THR A 104 6.67 6.90 -3.44
N HIS A 105 6.09 7.51 -2.40
CA HIS A 105 5.22 6.81 -1.47
C HIS A 105 3.95 6.26 -2.15
N PRO A 106 3.49 5.02 -1.86
CA PRO A 106 2.24 4.48 -2.42
C PRO A 106 1.01 5.32 -2.10
N GLY A 107 1.02 6.01 -0.95
CA GLY A 107 -0.05 6.93 -0.56
C GLY A 107 -0.31 8.06 -1.57
N LEU A 108 0.70 8.47 -2.36
CA LEU A 108 0.46 9.41 -3.46
C LEU A 108 -0.56 8.86 -4.46
N VAL A 109 -0.45 7.57 -4.82
CA VAL A 109 -1.38 6.93 -5.77
C VAL A 109 -2.79 6.87 -5.16
N ALA A 110 -2.90 6.52 -3.88
CA ALA A 110 -4.18 6.50 -3.17
C ALA A 110 -4.87 7.87 -3.23
N ARG A 111 -4.17 8.93 -2.81
CA ARG A 111 -4.75 10.27 -2.77
C ARG A 111 -5.04 10.86 -4.14
N LEU A 112 -4.27 10.49 -5.17
CA LEU A 112 -4.59 10.87 -6.55
C LEU A 112 -5.87 10.21 -7.05
N PHE A 113 -6.12 8.96 -6.68
CA PHE A 113 -7.39 8.31 -7.00
C PHE A 113 -8.55 8.85 -6.18
N GLU A 114 -8.37 9.13 -4.88
CA GLU A 114 -9.39 9.82 -4.07
C GLU A 114 -9.83 11.14 -4.70
N ALA A 115 -8.89 11.93 -5.22
CA ALA A 115 -9.22 13.18 -5.92
C ALA A 115 -9.90 13.00 -7.29
N GLU A 116 -9.73 11.85 -7.95
CA GLU A 116 -10.21 11.58 -9.31
C GLU A 116 -11.51 10.75 -9.32
N VAL A 117 -11.77 9.98 -8.26
CA VAL A 117 -12.85 9.01 -8.13
C VAL A 117 -13.75 9.41 -6.95
N PRO A 118 -14.77 10.25 -7.15
CA PRO A 118 -15.63 10.74 -6.07
C PRO A 118 -16.37 9.62 -5.33
N GLU A 119 -16.60 8.49 -6.00
CA GLU A 119 -17.25 7.31 -5.42
C GLU A 119 -16.46 6.70 -4.24
N ILE A 120 -15.17 7.05 -4.08
CA ILE A 120 -14.37 6.69 -2.90
C ILE A 120 -14.84 7.45 -1.66
N GLU A 121 -15.09 8.75 -1.78
CA GLU A 121 -15.58 9.58 -0.67
C GLU A 121 -17.01 9.20 -0.25
N GLU A 122 -17.82 8.78 -1.22
CA GLU A 122 -19.17 8.27 -0.99
C GLU A 122 -19.17 6.87 -0.34
N GLY A 123 -18.02 6.21 -0.28
CA GLY A 123 -17.87 4.87 0.30
C GLY A 123 -18.44 3.73 -0.56
N LEU A 124 -18.71 3.99 -1.84
CA LEU A 124 -19.23 3.02 -2.80
C LEU A 124 -18.14 2.06 -3.31
N VAL A 125 -16.91 2.56 -3.35
CA VAL A 125 -15.72 1.80 -3.70
C VAL A 125 -14.56 2.19 -2.79
N ARG A 126 -13.58 1.30 -2.63
CA ARG A 126 -12.37 1.59 -1.84
C ARG A 126 -11.14 0.92 -2.41
N ILE A 127 -9.98 1.51 -2.13
CA ILE A 127 -8.69 0.88 -2.40
C ILE A 127 -8.36 -0.06 -1.24
N VAL A 128 -8.14 -1.34 -1.56
CA VAL A 128 -7.78 -2.37 -0.57
C VAL A 128 -6.27 -2.47 -0.40
N GLY A 129 -5.51 -2.25 -1.47
CA GLY A 129 -4.05 -2.32 -1.41
C GLY A 129 -3.37 -1.72 -2.62
N ILE A 130 -2.18 -1.15 -2.40
CA ILE A 130 -1.33 -0.59 -3.44
C ILE A 130 0.07 -1.16 -3.29
N VAL A 131 0.61 -1.69 -4.38
CA VAL A 131 2.04 -1.98 -4.50
C VAL A 131 2.62 -1.17 -5.65
N ARG A 132 3.76 -0.55 -5.38
CA ARG A 132 4.32 0.47 -6.26
C ARG A 132 5.81 0.27 -6.49
N GLU A 133 6.19 0.34 -7.76
CA GLU A 133 7.55 0.59 -8.22
C GLU A 133 7.57 1.99 -8.86
N PRO A 134 7.95 3.03 -8.10
CA PRO A 134 7.70 4.42 -8.48
C PRO A 134 8.33 4.80 -9.82
N GLY A 135 7.55 5.46 -10.68
CA GLY A 135 7.96 5.86 -12.02
C GLY A 135 8.05 4.70 -13.03
N GLU A 136 7.63 3.49 -12.65
CA GLU A 136 7.55 2.34 -13.55
C GLU A 136 6.15 1.76 -13.60
N ARG A 137 5.71 1.15 -12.50
CA ARG A 137 4.45 0.41 -12.45
C ARG A 137 3.88 0.31 -11.05
N SER A 138 2.58 0.46 -10.93
CA SER A 138 1.80 0.20 -9.72
C SER A 138 0.68 -0.79 -10.00
N LYS A 139 0.35 -1.60 -8.99
CA LYS A 139 -0.90 -2.39 -8.96
C LYS A 139 -1.78 -1.87 -7.83
N VAL A 140 -3.05 -1.65 -8.14
CA VAL A 140 -4.05 -1.12 -7.22
C VAL A 140 -5.20 -2.12 -7.14
N ALA A 141 -5.38 -2.73 -5.97
CA ALA A 141 -6.50 -3.60 -5.68
C ALA A 141 -7.67 -2.76 -5.16
N VAL A 142 -8.82 -2.87 -5.82
CA VAL A 142 -10.03 -2.11 -5.50
C VAL A 142 -11.20 -3.03 -5.20
N LEU A 143 -12.15 -2.58 -4.40
CA LEU A 143 -13.34 -3.32 -4.02
C LEU A 143 -14.55 -2.40 -4.02
N ALA A 144 -15.70 -2.90 -4.48
CA ALA A 144 -16.98 -2.24 -4.31
C ALA A 144 -17.63 -2.66 -2.99
N THR A 145 -18.35 -1.73 -2.35
CA THR A 145 -19.11 -2.02 -1.12
C THR A 145 -20.49 -2.61 -1.42
N GLU A 146 -21.01 -2.39 -2.63
CA GLU A 146 -22.28 -2.91 -3.12
C GLU A 146 -22.08 -3.76 -4.39
N GLU A 147 -22.90 -4.80 -4.57
CA GLU A 147 -22.76 -5.78 -5.67
C GLU A 147 -23.05 -5.23 -7.07
N ASN A 148 -23.82 -4.14 -7.17
CA ASN A 148 -24.23 -3.51 -8.42
C ASN A 148 -23.21 -2.50 -8.97
N ILE A 149 -22.07 -2.33 -8.30
CA ILE A 149 -21.03 -1.37 -8.68
C ILE A 149 -19.81 -2.11 -9.20
N ASP A 150 -19.36 -1.76 -10.41
CA ASP A 150 -18.10 -2.25 -10.94
C ASP A 150 -16.94 -1.40 -10.37
N PRO A 151 -16.11 -1.94 -9.45
CA PRO A 151 -15.03 -1.17 -8.86
C PRO A 151 -13.93 -0.88 -9.86
N VAL A 152 -13.62 -1.78 -10.79
CA VAL A 152 -12.56 -1.56 -11.78
C VAL A 152 -13.01 -0.48 -12.77
N GLY A 153 -14.22 -0.59 -13.30
CA GLY A 153 -14.81 0.40 -14.21
C GLY A 153 -14.87 1.80 -13.61
N THR A 154 -15.22 1.89 -12.31
CA THR A 154 -15.30 3.16 -11.58
C THR A 154 -13.94 3.89 -11.51
N PHE A 155 -12.86 3.16 -11.21
CA PHE A 155 -11.51 3.75 -11.15
C PHE A 155 -10.90 3.99 -12.54
N VAL A 156 -11.25 3.18 -13.54
CA VAL A 156 -10.76 3.34 -14.92
C VAL A 156 -11.45 4.55 -15.57
N GLY A 157 -12.75 4.72 -15.36
CA GLY A 157 -13.55 5.77 -15.99
C GLY A 157 -13.81 5.50 -17.48
N ILE A 158 -14.56 6.41 -18.11
CA ILE A 158 -14.96 6.27 -19.52
C ILE A 158 -13.70 6.22 -20.40
N LYS A 159 -13.49 5.10 -21.10
CA LYS A 159 -12.30 4.85 -21.94
C LYS A 159 -10.97 5.03 -21.20
N GLY A 160 -10.96 4.83 -19.88
CA GLY A 160 -9.73 4.97 -19.08
C GLY A 160 -9.38 6.40 -18.69
N SER A 161 -10.27 7.39 -18.85
CA SER A 161 -9.94 8.80 -18.61
C SER A 161 -9.34 9.04 -17.22
N ARG A 162 -9.98 8.53 -16.17
CA ARG A 162 -9.59 8.74 -14.77
C ARG A 162 -8.19 8.17 -14.50
N VAL A 163 -7.98 6.89 -14.81
CA VAL A 163 -6.66 6.26 -14.64
C VAL A 163 -5.58 6.93 -15.48
N GLN A 164 -5.90 7.40 -16.70
CA GLN A 164 -4.93 8.12 -17.53
C GLN A 164 -4.50 9.46 -16.93
N ASP A 165 -5.40 10.16 -16.24
CA ASP A 165 -5.05 11.43 -15.59
C ASP A 165 -4.16 11.21 -14.35
N VAL A 166 -4.40 10.14 -13.58
CA VAL A 166 -3.46 9.71 -12.52
C VAL A 166 -2.10 9.28 -13.11
N VAL A 167 -2.08 8.50 -14.19
CA VAL A 167 -0.84 8.10 -14.90
C VAL A 167 -0.06 9.33 -15.39
N ARG A 168 -0.77 10.35 -15.89
CA ARG A 168 -0.17 11.62 -16.36
C ARG A 168 0.46 12.39 -15.20
N GLU A 169 -0.23 12.48 -14.06
CA GLU A 169 0.30 13.11 -12.85
C GLU A 169 1.55 12.38 -12.32
N LEU A 170 1.58 11.04 -12.43
CA LEU A 170 2.75 10.21 -12.11
C LEU A 170 3.77 10.10 -13.26
N ARG A 171 3.67 11.00 -14.26
CA ARG A 171 4.62 11.14 -15.37
C ARG A 171 4.87 9.85 -16.16
N GLY A 172 3.81 9.08 -16.39
CA GLY A 172 3.82 7.88 -17.22
C GLY A 172 4.08 6.57 -16.46
N GLU A 173 4.05 6.58 -15.12
CA GLU A 173 3.98 5.36 -14.32
C GLU A 173 2.75 4.53 -14.73
N LYS A 174 2.93 3.26 -15.12
CA LYS A 174 1.81 2.41 -15.54
C LYS A 174 1.01 1.94 -14.34
N ILE A 175 -0.32 1.98 -14.42
CA ILE A 175 -1.18 1.52 -13.32
C ILE A 175 -2.05 0.38 -13.81
N ASP A 176 -1.99 -0.76 -13.11
CA ASP A 176 -2.97 -1.84 -13.25
C ASP A 176 -3.97 -1.74 -12.11
N ILE A 177 -5.23 -1.52 -12.45
CA ILE A 177 -6.35 -1.59 -11.51
C ILE A 177 -6.95 -2.99 -11.63
N LEU A 178 -7.16 -3.65 -10.50
CA LEU A 178 -7.72 -4.99 -10.43
C LEU A 178 -8.68 -5.13 -9.25
N GLU A 179 -9.66 -5.98 -9.41
CA GLU A 179 -10.63 -6.27 -8.36
C GLU A 179 -10.00 -7.15 -7.28
N TRP A 180 -10.11 -6.71 -6.03
CA TRP A 180 -9.77 -7.50 -4.85
C TRP A 180 -10.84 -8.59 -4.65
N SER A 181 -10.40 -9.79 -4.28
CA SER A 181 -11.31 -10.89 -3.93
C SER A 181 -10.92 -11.46 -2.56
N PRO A 182 -11.90 -11.84 -1.72
CA PRO A 182 -11.62 -12.60 -0.51
C PRO A 182 -11.12 -14.02 -0.81
N ASP A 183 -11.47 -14.58 -1.98
CA ASP A 183 -10.93 -15.86 -2.44
C ASP A 183 -9.47 -15.67 -2.94
N PRO A 184 -8.47 -16.30 -2.29
CA PRO A 184 -7.07 -16.07 -2.65
C PRO A 184 -6.72 -16.52 -4.07
N ALA A 185 -7.38 -17.57 -4.59
CA ALA A 185 -7.12 -18.06 -5.95
C ALA A 185 -7.56 -17.01 -6.99
N THR A 186 -8.77 -16.48 -6.83
CA THR A 186 -9.30 -15.38 -7.65
C THR A 186 -8.45 -14.12 -7.50
N PHE A 187 -8.07 -13.74 -6.29
CA PHE A 187 -7.27 -12.53 -6.08
C PHE A 187 -5.88 -12.64 -6.70
N VAL A 188 -5.22 -13.80 -6.61
CA VAL A 188 -3.95 -14.07 -7.31
C VAL A 188 -4.09 -14.01 -8.82
N ALA A 189 -5.17 -14.59 -9.37
CA ALA A 189 -5.44 -14.50 -10.80
C ALA A 189 -5.61 -13.04 -11.25
N ASN A 190 -6.44 -12.26 -10.54
CA ASN A 190 -6.67 -10.84 -10.80
C ASN A 190 -5.38 -10.02 -10.69
N ALA A 191 -4.52 -10.32 -9.71
CA ALA A 191 -3.26 -9.62 -9.49
C ALA A 191 -2.28 -9.75 -10.66
N LEU A 192 -2.38 -10.81 -11.47
CA LEU A 192 -1.54 -11.02 -12.65
C LEU A 192 -2.03 -10.29 -13.91
N SER A 193 -3.18 -9.60 -13.84
CA SER A 193 -3.66 -8.69 -14.88
C SER A 193 -2.54 -7.77 -15.38
N PRO A 194 -2.36 -7.61 -16.70
CA PRO A 194 -3.30 -7.96 -17.78
C PRO A 194 -3.22 -9.40 -18.33
N ALA A 195 -2.35 -10.26 -17.77
CA ALA A 195 -2.22 -11.63 -18.26
C ALA A 195 -3.45 -12.48 -17.91
N LYS A 196 -3.93 -13.26 -18.87
CA LYS A 196 -5.04 -14.21 -18.62
C LYS A 196 -4.52 -15.46 -17.93
N VAL A 197 -5.21 -15.86 -16.86
CA VAL A 197 -4.89 -17.04 -16.06
C VAL A 197 -5.87 -18.15 -16.38
N SER A 198 -5.36 -19.35 -16.67
CA SER A 198 -6.18 -20.54 -16.91
C SER A 198 -6.62 -21.20 -15.60
N ARG A 199 -5.69 -21.32 -14.63
CA ARG A 199 -5.96 -21.95 -13.33
C ARG A 199 -4.99 -21.46 -12.26
N VAL A 200 -5.46 -21.41 -11.02
CA VAL A 200 -4.63 -21.20 -9.81
C VAL A 200 -4.80 -22.42 -8.91
N ILE A 201 -3.68 -22.94 -8.41
CA ILE A 201 -3.63 -24.02 -7.42
C ILE A 201 -2.89 -23.47 -6.20
N LEU A 202 -3.55 -23.48 -5.05
CA LEU A 202 -2.99 -22.96 -3.81
C LEU A 202 -2.37 -24.10 -3.00
N ASP A 203 -1.25 -23.79 -2.36
CA ASP A 203 -0.63 -24.57 -1.30
C ASP A 203 -0.62 -23.66 -0.06
N GLU A 204 -1.63 -23.83 0.80
CA GLU A 204 -1.92 -22.89 1.89
C GLU A 204 -0.81 -22.90 2.94
N ASP A 205 -0.31 -24.08 3.32
CA ASP A 205 0.77 -24.25 4.29
C ASP A 205 2.04 -23.51 3.85
N ALA A 206 2.38 -23.62 2.57
CA ALA A 206 3.58 -23.01 2.01
C ALA A 206 3.37 -21.54 1.59
N LYS A 207 2.12 -21.03 1.60
CA LYS A 207 1.73 -19.73 1.03
C LYS A 207 2.20 -19.57 -0.43
N ILE A 208 2.08 -20.65 -1.23
CA ILE A 208 2.48 -20.70 -2.64
C ILE A 208 1.23 -20.83 -3.51
N ALA A 209 1.11 -19.96 -4.52
CA ALA A 209 0.14 -20.06 -5.58
C ALA A 209 0.82 -20.49 -6.88
N ARG A 210 0.51 -21.70 -7.36
CA ARG A 210 0.94 -22.18 -8.68
C ARG A 210 -0.09 -21.75 -9.71
N VAL A 211 0.32 -20.88 -10.61
CA VAL A 211 -0.52 -20.27 -11.62
C VAL A 211 -0.21 -20.88 -12.97
N ILE A 212 -1.24 -21.39 -13.63
CA ILE A 212 -1.17 -21.93 -14.98
C ILE A 212 -1.75 -20.88 -15.93
N VAL A 213 -0.98 -20.53 -16.95
CA VAL A 213 -1.37 -19.57 -17.99
C VAL A 213 -1.22 -20.19 -19.37
N PRO A 214 -1.94 -19.70 -20.40
CA PRO A 214 -1.66 -20.06 -21.78
C PRO A 214 -0.21 -19.73 -22.18
N ASP A 215 0.37 -20.49 -23.11
CA ASP A 215 1.78 -20.32 -23.51
C ASP A 215 2.10 -18.91 -24.05
N ASP A 216 1.16 -18.27 -24.75
CA ASP A 216 1.29 -16.89 -25.23
C ASP A 216 1.22 -15.84 -24.09
N GLN A 217 0.61 -16.19 -22.95
CA GLN A 217 0.46 -15.32 -21.79
C GLN A 217 1.64 -15.43 -20.81
N LEU A 218 2.47 -16.47 -20.90
CA LEU A 218 3.58 -16.72 -19.95
C LEU A 218 4.51 -15.51 -19.80
N SER A 219 4.95 -14.93 -20.91
CA SER A 219 5.84 -13.77 -20.90
C SER A 219 5.18 -12.54 -20.28
N LEU A 220 3.89 -12.34 -20.54
CA LEU A 220 3.12 -11.22 -20.00
C LEU A 220 2.89 -11.39 -18.49
N ALA A 221 2.55 -12.60 -18.05
CA ALA A 221 2.30 -12.96 -16.66
C ALA A 221 3.55 -12.75 -15.79
N ILE A 222 4.73 -13.16 -16.28
CA ILE A 222 6.02 -12.89 -15.63
C ILE A 222 6.34 -11.39 -15.68
N GLY A 223 6.19 -10.78 -16.87
CA GLY A 223 6.54 -9.39 -17.13
C GLY A 223 8.05 -9.16 -17.27
N ARG A 224 8.42 -7.95 -17.72
CA ARG A 224 9.83 -7.58 -17.92
C ARG A 224 10.61 -7.73 -16.59
N ARG A 225 11.66 -8.56 -16.58
CA ARG A 225 12.46 -8.89 -15.39
C ARG A 225 11.62 -9.42 -14.21
N GLY A 226 10.48 -10.07 -14.48
CA GLY A 226 9.60 -10.59 -13.43
C GLY A 226 8.79 -9.52 -12.70
N GLN A 227 8.75 -8.28 -13.20
CA GLN A 227 8.10 -7.16 -12.51
C GLN A 227 6.62 -7.42 -12.22
N ASN A 228 5.88 -8.00 -13.17
CA ASN A 228 4.44 -8.22 -13.01
C ASN A 228 4.17 -9.26 -11.89
N ALA A 229 4.84 -10.42 -11.98
CA ALA A 229 4.74 -11.47 -10.98
C ALA A 229 5.19 -11.00 -9.59
N ARG A 230 6.27 -10.21 -9.51
CA ARG A 230 6.78 -9.66 -8.23
C ARG A 230 5.80 -8.67 -7.60
N LEU A 231 5.20 -7.78 -8.39
CA LEU A 231 4.18 -6.86 -7.88
C LEU A 231 2.94 -7.64 -7.44
N ALA A 232 2.48 -8.61 -8.23
CA ALA A 232 1.35 -9.46 -7.86
C ALA A 232 1.60 -10.22 -6.55
N ALA A 233 2.80 -10.81 -6.39
CA ALA A 233 3.18 -11.52 -5.16
C ALA A 233 3.23 -10.60 -3.94
N LYS A 234 3.74 -9.37 -4.09
CA LYS A 234 3.72 -8.37 -3.01
C LYS A 234 2.29 -7.94 -2.64
N LEU A 235 1.42 -7.79 -3.63
CA LEU A 235 0.04 -7.31 -3.42
C LEU A 235 -0.82 -8.36 -2.71
N THR A 236 -0.68 -9.62 -3.11
CA THR A 236 -1.47 -10.73 -2.57
C THR A 236 -0.85 -11.34 -1.31
N GLY A 237 0.46 -11.13 -1.10
CA GLY A 237 1.21 -11.78 -0.04
C GLY A 237 1.48 -13.27 -0.31
N TRP A 238 1.24 -13.77 -1.54
CA TRP A 238 1.52 -15.14 -1.94
C TRP A 238 2.80 -15.24 -2.77
N LYS A 239 3.55 -16.33 -2.62
CA LYS A 239 4.61 -16.67 -3.58
C LYS A 239 3.95 -17.19 -4.85
N ILE A 240 4.23 -16.57 -6.00
CA ILE A 240 3.59 -16.92 -7.27
C ILE A 240 4.59 -17.68 -8.15
N ASP A 241 4.29 -18.95 -8.45
CA ASP A 241 5.01 -19.76 -9.44
C ASP A 241 4.16 -19.87 -10.72
N ILE A 242 4.66 -19.35 -11.84
CA ILE A 242 3.91 -19.28 -13.09
C ILE A 242 4.43 -20.33 -14.05
N LYS A 243 3.53 -21.19 -14.54
CA LYS A 243 3.80 -22.22 -15.56
C LYS A 243 2.88 -22.05 -16.75
N SER A 244 3.36 -22.39 -17.94
CA SER A 244 2.48 -22.51 -19.09
C SER A 244 1.77 -23.86 -19.13
N GLU A 245 0.67 -23.95 -19.86
CA GLU A 245 -0.06 -25.21 -20.06
C GLU A 245 0.83 -26.32 -20.64
N SER A 246 1.72 -25.98 -21.58
CA SER A 246 2.66 -26.95 -22.16
C SER A 246 3.66 -27.48 -21.13
N GLN A 247 4.20 -26.60 -20.26
CA GLN A 247 5.11 -27.00 -19.18
C GLN A 247 4.47 -27.98 -18.19
N ILE A 248 3.17 -27.84 -17.92
CA ILE A 248 2.43 -28.76 -17.04
C ILE A 248 2.15 -30.11 -17.72
N LYS A 249 1.88 -30.11 -19.03
CA LYS A 249 1.65 -31.33 -19.80
C LYS A 249 2.91 -32.19 -19.91
N GLU A 250 4.06 -31.56 -20.11
CA GLU A 250 5.36 -32.25 -20.19
C GLU A 250 5.89 -32.69 -18.81
N GLY A 251 5.51 -32.00 -17.74
CA GLY A 251 6.04 -32.20 -16.38
C GLY A 251 5.12 -32.87 -15.35
N GLY A 252 3.96 -33.41 -15.75
CA GLY A 252 3.14 -34.25 -14.86
C GLY A 252 2.00 -33.52 -14.14
N LEU A 253 0.94 -33.19 -14.89
CA LEU A 253 -0.38 -32.84 -14.34
C LEU A 253 -0.88 -33.85 -13.29
N LYS A 254 -0.47 -35.12 -13.39
CA LYS A 254 -0.82 -36.19 -12.43
C LYS A 254 -0.19 -36.00 -11.05
N GLU A 255 1.05 -35.54 -10.95
CA GLU A 255 1.75 -35.41 -9.67
C GLU A 255 1.29 -34.17 -8.90
N LEU A 256 0.97 -33.08 -9.62
CA LEU A 256 0.44 -31.85 -9.06
C LEU A 256 -1.01 -31.98 -8.58
N ILE A 257 -1.85 -32.70 -9.31
CA ILE A 257 -3.22 -33.01 -8.89
C ILE A 257 -3.20 -34.02 -7.74
N ALA A 258 -2.33 -35.04 -7.79
CA ALA A 258 -2.17 -35.99 -6.69
C ALA A 258 -1.76 -35.30 -5.38
N LYS A 259 -0.73 -34.45 -5.37
CA LYS A 259 -0.32 -33.75 -4.14
C LYS A 259 -1.36 -32.79 -3.56
N ALA A 260 -2.26 -32.26 -4.40
CA ALA A 260 -3.32 -31.36 -3.95
C ALA A 260 -4.58 -32.12 -3.48
N LEU A 261 -4.83 -33.33 -3.99
CA LEU A 261 -5.99 -34.16 -3.61
C LEU A 261 -5.70 -35.15 -2.48
N PHE A 262 -4.44 -35.57 -2.29
CA PHE A 262 -4.05 -36.58 -1.30
C PHE A 262 -3.37 -36.00 -0.05
N LYS A 263 -3.29 -34.67 0.11
CA LYS A 263 -2.77 -34.03 1.33
C LYS A 263 -3.67 -34.25 2.54
N ASP A 264 -4.96 -34.57 2.34
CA ASP A 264 -5.93 -34.77 3.42
C ASP A 264 -5.88 -36.17 4.09
N GLU A 265 -5.13 -37.14 3.55
CA GLU A 265 -5.10 -38.52 4.09
C GLU A 265 -3.90 -38.81 5.01
N GLU A 266 -2.82 -38.03 4.98
CA GLU A 266 -1.61 -38.32 5.78
C GLU A 266 -1.61 -37.71 7.20
N GLU A 267 -2.46 -36.72 7.50
CA GLU A 267 -2.55 -36.14 8.87
C GLU A 267 -3.45 -36.95 9.83
N GLY A 268 -4.14 -37.99 9.35
CA GLY A 268 -5.05 -38.81 10.18
C GLY A 268 -4.44 -40.08 10.78
N ALA A 269 -3.15 -40.35 10.59
CA ALA A 269 -2.54 -41.65 10.85
C ALA A 269 -1.36 -41.65 11.82
N GLU A 270 -1.24 -40.68 12.72
CA GLU A 270 -0.35 -40.79 13.89
C GLU A 270 -1.03 -40.26 15.14
N GLU A 271 -1.79 -41.12 15.82
CA GLU A 271 -1.86 -41.23 17.29
C GLU A 271 -2.90 -42.31 17.68
N ARG A 272 -2.44 -43.54 17.91
CA ARG A 272 -3.12 -44.46 18.82
C ARG A 272 -2.30 -44.50 20.11
N PRO A 273 -2.82 -44.03 21.24
CA PRO A 273 -2.18 -44.27 22.52
C PRO A 273 -2.30 -45.75 22.89
N GLU A 274 -1.17 -46.35 23.21
CA GLU A 274 -1.01 -47.71 23.67
C GLU A 274 -1.24 -47.76 25.20
N GLU A 275 -2.49 -47.79 25.68
CA GLU A 275 -2.76 -48.07 27.10
C GLU A 275 -4.04 -48.90 27.29
N ALA A 276 -3.86 -50.21 27.45
CA ALA A 276 -4.85 -51.10 28.08
C ALA A 276 -4.27 -51.62 29.39
N GLN A 277 -4.75 -50.98 30.45
CA GLN A 277 -4.50 -51.16 31.87
C GLN A 277 -4.42 -52.61 32.33
N ALA A 278 -3.34 -52.89 33.07
CA ALA A 278 -3.37 -53.83 34.18
C ALA A 278 -3.99 -53.10 35.37
N GLU A 279 -5.07 -53.63 35.94
CA GLU A 279 -5.36 -53.61 37.39
C GLU A 279 -6.65 -54.42 37.64
N ALA A 280 -6.46 -55.66 38.08
CA ALA A 280 -7.48 -56.44 38.77
C ALA A 280 -6.91 -56.74 40.16
N ALA A 281 -7.24 -55.89 41.14
CA ALA A 281 -7.09 -56.19 42.54
C ALA A 281 -7.96 -55.25 43.40
N GLU A 282 -8.70 -55.86 44.31
CA GLU A 282 -9.24 -55.26 45.55
C GLU A 282 -10.52 -54.41 45.46
N GLY A 283 -11.65 -55.11 45.60
CA GLY A 283 -12.86 -54.60 46.26
C GLY A 283 -13.36 -55.66 47.24
N GLY A 284 -12.92 -55.57 48.49
CA GLY A 284 -13.38 -56.40 49.60
C GLY A 284 -14.59 -55.80 50.32
N ASP A 285 -15.56 -56.68 50.55
CA ASP A 285 -16.35 -56.89 51.78
C ASP A 285 -17.47 -55.92 52.23
N GLU A 286 -18.40 -56.56 52.96
CA GLU A 286 -19.54 -56.12 53.78
C GLU A 286 -20.91 -55.89 53.07
N ALA A 287 -21.86 -56.85 53.17
CA ALA A 287 -22.82 -57.12 54.27
C ALA A 287 -24.13 -56.30 54.08
N GLU A 288 -25.38 -56.72 54.34
CA GLU A 288 -26.02 -57.87 54.99
C GLU A 288 -27.56 -57.76 54.76
N LYS A 289 -28.31 -58.84 55.03
CA LYS A 289 -29.77 -58.96 55.33
C LYS A 289 -30.77 -58.94 54.15
N GLY A 290 -31.75 -59.84 54.07
CA GLY A 290 -32.17 -60.95 54.95
C GLY A 290 -33.56 -61.47 54.53
N SER A 291 -33.90 -62.68 55.01
CA SER A 291 -35.25 -63.26 55.32
C SER A 291 -36.45 -62.89 54.43
N ASP A 292 -37.26 -63.80 53.90
CA ASP A 292 -37.88 -65.00 54.50
C ASP A 292 -38.44 -65.86 53.33
#